data_AF-Q8MPD3-F1
#
_entry.id   AF-Q8MPD3-F1
#
_cell.length_a   1.000
_cell.length_b   1.000
_cell.length_c   1.000
_cell.angle_alpha   90.00
_cell.angle_beta   90.00
_cell.angle_gamma   90.00
#
_symmetry.space_group_name_H-M   'P 1'
#
loop_
_entity.id
_entity.type
_entity.pdbx_description
1 polymer ?
#
loop_
_entity_poly.entity_id
_entity_poly.type
_entity_poly.pdbx_seq_one_letter_code
_entity_poly.pdbx_strand_id
1 'polypeptide(L)'
;AAVCVLLAFFLIEWTRRSGPPATSKFLNDVLGPFRDARDSGELIFTPIALLLGLSLPVWNFCYSWSQDGTVPPQAWSGVITIALGDSVAALVVRRWGHLWFHWPGTHRTLIGSGASFISQILLWIGLAAFYGWPWRAGLLPLALGVLAEAYTEQIDNLAIPLLVMSLLPSS
;
A
#
# COMPACT_ATOMS: atom_id res chain seq x y z
N ALA A 1 -11.66 -0.99 14.20
CA ALA A 1 -10.85 -2.15 13.76
C ALA A 1 -9.42 -1.75 13.38
N ALA A 2 -9.19 -0.97 12.32
CA ALA A 2 -7.84 -0.59 11.87
C ALA A 2 -6.99 0.11 12.96
N VAL A 3 -7.59 1.02 13.75
CA VAL A 3 -6.87 1.70 14.85
C VAL A 3 -6.41 0.69 15.90
N CYS A 4 -7.27 -0.26 16.26
CA CYS A 4 -6.94 -1.32 17.22
C CYS A 4 -5.81 -2.21 16.71
N VAL A 5 -5.81 -2.55 15.42
CA VAL A 5 -4.74 -3.35 14.79
C VAL A 5 -3.42 -2.57 14.81
N LEU A 6 -3.47 -1.28 14.50
CA LEU A 6 -2.28 -0.42 14.50
C LEU A 6 -1.70 -0.23 15.91
N LEU A 7 -2.57 -0.02 16.91
CA LEU A 7 -2.18 0.02 18.31
C LEU A 7 -1.60 -1.31 18.79
N ALA A 8 -2.18 -2.44 18.37
CA ALA A 8 -1.64 -3.76 18.67
C ALA A 8 -0.25 -3.95 18.07
N PHE A 9 -0.02 -3.52 16.83
CA PHE A 9 1.30 -3.55 16.19
C PHE A 9 2.32 -2.66 16.92
N PHE A 10 1.95 -1.45 17.33
CA PHE A 10 2.83 -0.60 18.13
C PHE A 10 3.15 -1.21 19.49
N LEU A 11 2.18 -1.83 20.16
CA LEU A 11 2.41 -2.54 21.43
C LEU A 11 3.33 -3.75 21.26
N ILE A 12 3.16 -4.53 20.19
CA ILE A 12 4.02 -5.67 19.88
C ILE A 12 5.46 -5.20 19.61
N GLU A 13 5.63 -4.15 18.81
CA GLU A 13 6.95 -3.60 18.50
C GLU A 13 7.62 -2.96 19.72
N TRP A 14 6.86 -2.25 20.55
CA TRP A 14 7.32 -1.74 21.84
C TRP A 14 7.79 -2.86 22.76
N THR A 15 7.00 -3.93 22.86
CA THR A 15 7.31 -5.10 23.70
C THR A 15 8.52 -5.87 23.16
N ARG A 16 8.71 -5.93 21.84
CA ARG A 16 9.90 -6.52 21.22
C ARG A 16 11.17 -5.76 21.58
N ARG A 17 11.11 -4.42 21.66
CA ARG A 17 12.28 -3.56 21.95
C ARG A 17 12.57 -3.41 23.44
N SER A 18 11.54 -3.15 24.24
CA SER A 18 11.67 -2.74 25.64
C SER A 18 11.11 -3.77 26.62
N GLY A 19 10.57 -4.89 26.13
CA GLY A 19 10.01 -5.94 26.97
C GLY A 19 11.06 -6.86 27.59
N PRO A 20 10.62 -7.80 28.45
CA PRO A 20 11.50 -8.75 29.11
C PRO A 20 12.34 -9.57 28.12
N PRO A 21 13.58 -9.98 28.48
CA PRO A 21 14.51 -10.63 27.55
C PRO A 21 13.93 -11.87 26.84
N ALA A 22 13.15 -12.68 27.55
CA ALA A 22 12.52 -13.88 27.01
C ALA A 22 11.46 -13.54 25.93
N THR A 23 10.62 -12.54 26.19
CA THR A 23 9.55 -12.09 25.28
C THR A 23 10.12 -11.35 24.08
N SER A 24 11.11 -10.47 24.31
CA SER A 24 11.82 -9.78 23.24
C SER A 24 12.50 -10.77 22.28
N LYS A 25 13.20 -11.79 22.82
CA LYS A 25 13.84 -12.83 22.01
C LYS A 25 12.83 -13.64 21.20
N PHE A 26 11.76 -14.10 21.84
CA PHE A 26 10.68 -14.83 21.15
C PHE A 26 10.07 -14.00 20.01
N LEU A 27 9.78 -12.73 20.25
CA LEU A 27 9.23 -11.84 19.22
C LEU A 27 10.24 -11.59 18.09
N ASN A 28 11.53 -11.44 18.40
CA ASN A 28 12.57 -11.31 17.38
C ASN A 28 12.72 -12.58 16.52
N ASP A 29 12.61 -13.76 17.12
CA ASP A 29 12.71 -15.03 16.41
C ASP A 29 11.49 -15.27 15.50
N VAL A 30 10.29 -14.93 15.97
CA VAL A 30 9.04 -15.06 15.20
C VAL A 30 8.92 -14.00 14.10
N LEU A 31 9.31 -12.75 14.38
CA LEU A 31 9.21 -11.64 13.43
C LEU A 31 10.41 -11.53 12.50
N GLY A 32 11.54 -12.16 12.85
CA GLY A 32 12.77 -12.16 12.06
C GLY A 32 12.57 -12.58 10.59
N PRO A 33 11.85 -13.66 10.29
CA PRO A 33 11.54 -14.08 8.92
C PRO A 33 10.67 -13.09 8.12
N PHE A 34 9.95 -12.19 8.79
CA PHE A 34 9.09 -11.19 8.16
C PHE A 34 9.80 -9.84 7.96
N ARG A 35 11.08 -9.73 8.31
CA ARG A 35 11.89 -8.54 8.04
C ARG A 35 12.23 -8.48 6.56
N ASP A 36 11.94 -7.35 5.94
CA ASP A 36 12.39 -7.09 4.58
C ASP A 36 13.88 -6.69 4.61
N ALA A 37 14.63 -6.97 3.54
CA ALA A 37 15.99 -6.49 3.37
C ALA A 37 16.08 -4.95 3.36
N ARG A 38 14.95 -4.28 3.14
CA ARG A 38 14.78 -2.81 3.19
C ARG A 38 14.71 -2.26 4.61
N ASP A 39 14.37 -3.10 5.60
CA ASP A 39 14.36 -2.74 7.03
C ASP A 39 15.80 -2.73 7.58
N SER A 40 16.58 -1.73 7.15
CA SER A 40 18.00 -1.54 7.48
C SER A 40 18.23 -0.91 8.87
N GLY A 41 17.28 -1.06 9.80
CA GLY A 41 17.37 -0.57 11.18
C GLY A 41 16.46 -1.35 12.14
N GLU A 42 16.60 -1.07 13.42
CA GLU A 42 15.89 -1.71 14.56
C GLU A 42 14.34 -1.77 14.44
N LEU A 43 13.70 -1.25 13.40
CA LEU A 43 12.24 -1.15 13.26
C LEU A 43 11.76 -2.02 12.09
N ILE A 44 10.69 -2.78 12.29
CA ILE A 44 9.98 -3.48 11.21
C ILE A 44 9.01 -2.47 10.59
N PHE A 45 9.50 -1.64 9.65
CA PHE A 45 8.75 -0.49 9.15
C PHE A 45 7.65 -0.92 8.16
N THR A 46 7.89 -1.98 7.40
CA THR A 46 7.02 -2.42 6.31
C THR A 46 5.57 -2.75 6.75
N PRO A 47 5.30 -3.56 7.81
CA PRO A 47 3.94 -3.84 8.26
C PRO A 47 3.20 -2.60 8.79
N ILE A 48 3.93 -1.69 9.42
CA ILE A 48 3.39 -0.42 9.91
C ILE A 48 3.02 0.47 8.72
N ALA A 49 3.89 0.57 7.71
CA ALA A 49 3.65 1.32 6.50
C ALA A 49 2.44 0.78 5.72
N LEU A 50 2.30 -0.54 5.57
CA LEU A 50 1.14 -1.18 4.93
C LEU A 50 -0.17 -0.88 5.67
N LEU A 51 -0.17 -1.01 7.01
CA LEU A 51 -1.34 -0.71 7.82
C LEU A 51 -1.72 0.78 7.73
N LEU A 52 -0.75 1.67 7.81
CA LEU A 52 -0.96 3.11 7.66
C LEU A 52 -1.47 3.45 6.26
N GLY A 53 -0.85 2.91 5.21
CA GLY A 53 -1.25 3.13 3.82
C GLY A 53 -2.66 2.66 3.51
N LEU A 54 -3.13 1.58 4.15
CA LEU A 54 -4.52 1.12 4.05
C LEU A 54 -5.49 1.92 4.93
N SER A 55 -5.06 2.37 6.11
CA SER A 55 -5.96 2.94 7.13
C SER A 55 -6.11 4.46 7.05
N LEU A 56 -5.05 5.20 6.72
CA LEU A 56 -5.11 6.67 6.61
C LEU A 56 -6.13 7.15 5.57
N PRO A 57 -6.26 6.52 4.38
CA PRO A 57 -7.31 6.89 3.44
C PRO A 57 -8.70 6.64 4.02
N VAL A 58 -8.91 5.60 4.82
CA VAL A 58 -10.21 5.32 5.46
C VAL A 58 -10.50 6.27 6.61
N TRP A 59 -9.48 6.69 7.36
CA TRP A 59 -9.62 7.59 8.51
C TRP A 59 -9.80 9.05 8.15
N ASN A 60 -9.99 9.36 6.86
CA ASN A 60 -10.30 10.71 6.42
C ASN A 60 -9.17 11.71 6.77
N PHE A 61 -7.92 11.25 6.78
CA PHE A 61 -6.77 12.04 7.23
C PHE A 61 -6.50 13.29 6.35
N CYS A 62 -7.03 13.33 5.13
CA CYS A 62 -6.81 14.44 4.18
C CYS A 62 -8.06 14.89 3.39
N TYR A 63 -9.25 14.41 3.71
CA TYR A 63 -10.47 14.85 3.04
C TYR A 63 -11.61 15.02 4.06
N SER A 64 -12.79 15.47 3.64
CA SER A 64 -13.99 15.51 4.49
C SER A 64 -14.99 14.53 3.94
N TRP A 65 -15.61 13.73 4.82
CA TRP A 65 -16.72 12.87 4.40
C TRP A 65 -17.86 13.72 3.84
N SER A 66 -18.47 13.24 2.75
CA SER A 66 -19.73 13.79 2.27
C SER A 66 -20.76 13.64 3.38
N GLN A 67 -21.60 14.66 3.57
CA GLN A 67 -22.69 14.59 4.57
C GLN A 67 -23.72 13.50 4.24
N ASP A 68 -23.71 13.00 3.01
CA ASP A 68 -24.64 11.99 2.50
C ASP A 68 -24.25 10.55 2.89
N GLY A 69 -23.15 10.36 3.64
CA GLY A 69 -22.73 9.05 4.12
C GLY A 69 -22.17 8.13 3.01
N THR A 70 -21.84 8.68 1.85
CA THR A 70 -21.22 7.93 0.76
C THR A 70 -19.72 7.81 1.00
N VAL A 71 -19.18 6.60 0.89
CA VAL A 71 -17.74 6.36 1.00
C VAL A 71 -17.07 7.04 -0.20
N PRO A 72 -16.13 7.98 -0.02
CA PRO A 72 -15.56 8.71 -1.15
C PRO A 72 -14.46 7.91 -1.87
N PRO A 73 -14.13 8.26 -3.12
CA PRO A 73 -13.11 7.56 -3.91
C PRO A 73 -11.75 7.42 -3.21
N GLN A 74 -11.36 8.45 -2.46
CA GLN A 74 -10.11 8.52 -1.72
C GLN A 74 -9.95 7.37 -0.73
N ALA A 75 -11.04 6.93 -0.09
CA ALA A 75 -11.00 5.85 0.90
C ALA A 75 -10.48 4.53 0.32
N TRP A 76 -10.63 4.33 -0.99
CA TRP A 76 -10.22 3.13 -1.69
C TRP A 76 -8.76 3.15 -2.14
N SER A 77 -8.04 4.27 -2.04
CA SER A 77 -6.70 4.40 -2.61
C SER A 77 -5.74 3.34 -2.08
N GLY A 78 -5.69 3.12 -0.77
CA GLY A 78 -4.84 2.11 -0.16
C GLY A 78 -5.21 0.69 -0.57
N VAL A 79 -6.50 0.38 -0.70
CA VAL A 79 -6.95 -0.95 -1.15
C VAL A 79 -6.57 -1.19 -2.60
N ILE A 80 -6.75 -0.19 -3.46
CA ILE A 80 -6.42 -0.29 -4.88
C ILE A 80 -4.91 -0.45 -5.06
N THR A 81 -4.11 0.43 -4.45
CA THR A 81 -2.67 0.48 -4.71
C THR A 81 -1.90 -0.63 -3.99
N ILE A 82 -2.15 -0.83 -2.69
CA ILE A 82 -1.42 -1.83 -1.89
C ILE A 82 -2.04 -3.20 -2.05
N ALA A 83 -3.30 -3.35 -1.60
CA ALA A 83 -3.87 -4.68 -1.42
C ALA A 83 -4.01 -5.41 -2.76
N LEU A 84 -4.43 -4.69 -3.80
CA LEU A 84 -4.53 -5.26 -5.14
C LEU A 84 -3.26 -5.07 -5.97
N GLY A 85 -2.76 -3.83 -6.11
CA GLY A 85 -1.62 -3.50 -6.97
C GLY A 85 -0.36 -4.30 -6.64
N ASP A 86 0.15 -4.19 -5.41
CA ASP A 86 1.38 -4.90 -4.98
C ASP A 86 1.23 -6.42 -5.06
N SER A 87 0.07 -6.94 -4.64
CA SER A 87 -0.21 -8.39 -4.65
C SER A 87 -0.20 -8.96 -6.07
N VAL A 88 -0.86 -8.27 -7.02
CA VAL A 88 -0.91 -8.71 -8.41
C VAL A 88 0.46 -8.56 -9.08
N ALA A 89 1.17 -7.46 -8.82
CA ALA A 89 2.55 -7.28 -9.30
C ALA A 89 3.44 -8.45 -8.84
N ALA A 90 3.43 -8.76 -7.54
CA ALA A 90 4.22 -9.86 -6.98
C ALA A 90 3.85 -11.22 -7.57
N LEU A 91 2.55 -11.49 -7.78
CA LEU A 91 2.09 -12.75 -8.38
C LEU A 91 2.55 -12.90 -9.84
N VAL A 92 2.42 -11.85 -10.65
CA VAL A 92 2.82 -11.84 -12.05
C VAL A 92 4.35 -11.91 -12.17
N VAL A 93 5.08 -11.16 -11.36
CA VAL A 93 6.55 -11.18 -11.34
C VAL A 93 7.07 -12.53 -10.86
N ARG A 94 6.42 -13.19 -9.90
CA ARG A 94 6.80 -14.57 -9.51
C ARG A 94 6.68 -15.56 -10.68
N ARG A 95 5.73 -15.34 -11.60
CA ARG A 95 5.47 -16.24 -12.73
C ARG A 95 6.27 -15.91 -13.99
N TRP A 96 6.54 -14.63 -14.23
CA TRP A 96 7.12 -14.11 -15.48
C TRP A 96 8.30 -13.14 -15.29
N GLY A 97 8.75 -12.90 -14.06
CA GLY A 97 9.81 -11.95 -13.72
C GLY A 97 11.20 -12.33 -14.23
N HIS A 98 11.38 -13.53 -14.78
CA HIS A 98 12.59 -13.90 -15.51
C HIS A 98 12.75 -13.13 -16.84
N LEU A 99 11.70 -12.46 -17.33
CA LEU A 99 11.78 -11.56 -18.47
C LEU A 99 12.46 -10.25 -18.04
N TRP A 100 13.65 -10.00 -18.57
CA TRP A 100 14.65 -9.00 -18.12
C TRP A 100 14.27 -7.50 -18.31
N PHE A 101 12.98 -7.17 -18.38
CA PHE A 101 12.52 -5.79 -18.58
C PHE A 101 12.35 -5.06 -17.24
N HIS A 102 13.45 -4.48 -16.75
CA HIS A 102 13.48 -3.64 -15.54
C HIS A 102 13.34 -2.16 -15.88
N TRP A 103 12.79 -1.38 -14.97
CA TRP A 103 12.83 0.08 -15.05
C TRP A 103 14.27 0.58 -14.93
N PRO A 104 14.66 1.62 -15.69
CA PRO A 104 16.03 2.14 -15.68
C PRO A 104 16.42 2.63 -14.29
N GLY A 105 17.45 2.02 -13.72
CA GLY A 105 17.99 2.40 -12.40
C GLY A 105 17.23 1.86 -11.20
N THR A 106 16.33 0.89 -11.38
CA THR A 106 15.53 0.32 -10.28
C THR A 106 15.46 -1.20 -10.39
N HIS A 107 15.14 -1.88 -9.29
CA HIS A 107 14.91 -3.33 -9.28
C HIS A 107 13.49 -3.73 -9.70
N ARG A 108 12.60 -2.77 -9.99
CA ARG A 108 11.20 -3.01 -10.38
C ARG A 108 11.11 -3.42 -11.85
N THR A 109 10.18 -4.31 -12.17
CA THR A 109 9.96 -4.81 -13.54
C THR A 109 8.81 -4.09 -14.24
N LEU A 110 8.95 -3.85 -15.54
CA LEU A 110 7.90 -3.27 -16.38
C LEU A 110 6.64 -4.15 -16.38
N ILE A 111 6.81 -5.47 -16.38
CA ILE A 111 5.70 -6.43 -16.36
C ILE A 111 4.93 -6.33 -15.02
N GLY A 112 5.64 -6.22 -13.90
CA GLY A 112 5.04 -6.02 -12.59
C GLY A 112 4.21 -4.73 -12.53
N SER A 113 4.80 -3.60 -12.97
CA SER A 113 4.09 -2.32 -13.03
C SER A 113 2.89 -2.35 -13.98
N GLY A 114 3.00 -3.01 -15.13
CA GLY A 114 1.88 -3.18 -16.07
C GLY A 114 0.75 -4.01 -15.48
N ALA A 115 1.07 -5.11 -14.81
CA ALA A 115 0.09 -5.95 -14.13
C ALA A 115 -0.60 -5.22 -12.97
N SER A 116 0.19 -4.49 -12.15
CA SER A 116 -0.32 -3.61 -11.09
C SER A 116 -1.31 -2.62 -11.68
N PHE A 117 -0.90 -1.84 -12.68
CA PHE A 117 -1.74 -0.82 -13.31
C PHE A 117 -3.05 -1.40 -13.87
N ILE A 118 -2.99 -2.48 -14.64
CA ILE A 118 -4.19 -3.11 -15.20
C ILE A 118 -5.15 -3.56 -14.10
N SER A 119 -4.64 -4.20 -13.04
CA SER A 119 -5.48 -4.65 -11.92
C SER A 119 -6.14 -3.48 -11.18
N GLN A 120 -5.38 -2.41 -10.94
CA GLN A 120 -5.88 -1.19 -10.29
C GLN A 120 -6.97 -0.52 -11.12
N ILE A 121 -6.77 -0.40 -12.44
CA ILE A 121 -7.77 0.16 -13.35
C ILE A 121 -9.05 -0.69 -13.39
N LEU A 122 -8.92 -2.02 -13.43
CA LEU A 122 -10.10 -2.90 -13.45
C LEU A 122 -10.94 -2.76 -12.18
N LEU A 123 -10.29 -2.73 -11.00
CA LEU A 123 -10.98 -2.50 -9.74
C LEU A 123 -11.62 -1.10 -9.69
N TRP A 124 -10.88 -0.08 -10.13
CA TRP A 124 -11.39 1.29 -10.18
C TRP A 124 -12.61 1.42 -11.09
N ILE A 125 -12.62 0.80 -12.27
CA ILE A 125 -13.79 0.80 -13.17
C ILE A 125 -14.99 0.16 -12.48
N GLY A 126 -14.80 -0.97 -11.78
CA GLY A 126 -15.86 -1.62 -11.03
C GLY A 126 -16.43 -0.76 -9.90
N LEU A 127 -15.56 -0.12 -9.11
CA LEU A 127 -15.96 0.81 -8.06
C LEU A 127 -16.65 2.05 -8.64
N ALA A 128 -16.11 2.63 -9.71
CA ALA A 128 -16.69 3.78 -10.37
C ALA A 128 -18.09 3.47 -10.93
N ALA A 129 -18.29 2.28 -11.50
CA ALA A 129 -19.62 1.85 -11.94
C ALA A 129 -20.59 1.64 -10.76
N PHE A 130 -20.12 1.09 -9.63
CA PHE A 130 -20.94 0.85 -8.45
C PHE A 130 -21.37 2.14 -7.74
N TYR A 131 -20.45 3.10 -7.58
CA TYR A 131 -20.71 4.37 -6.90
C TYR A 131 -21.14 5.52 -7.82
N GLY A 132 -21.15 5.30 -9.15
CA GLY A 132 -21.51 6.32 -10.14
C GLY A 132 -20.42 7.38 -10.40
N TRP A 133 -19.15 7.07 -10.10
CA TRP A 133 -18.03 7.98 -10.30
C TRP A 133 -17.56 8.02 -11.76
N PRO A 134 -16.90 9.12 -12.20
CA PRO A 134 -16.26 9.16 -13.51
C PRO A 134 -15.03 8.24 -13.54
N TRP A 135 -15.12 7.10 -14.24
CA TRP A 135 -14.00 6.14 -14.36
C TRP A 135 -12.71 6.76 -14.91
N ARG A 136 -12.81 7.82 -15.72
CA ARG A 136 -11.63 8.53 -16.27
C ARG A 136 -10.80 9.20 -15.18
N ALA A 137 -11.41 9.57 -14.06
CA ALA A 137 -10.74 10.30 -12.99
C ALA A 137 -9.67 9.48 -12.27
N GLY A 138 -9.75 8.15 -12.29
CA GLY A 138 -8.74 7.27 -11.70
C GLY A 138 -7.53 7.00 -12.60
N LEU A 139 -7.61 7.29 -13.91
CA LEU A 139 -6.53 6.97 -14.85
C LEU A 139 -5.20 7.65 -14.49
N LEU A 140 -5.24 8.97 -14.33
CA LEU A 140 -4.04 9.76 -14.03
C LEU A 140 -3.50 9.47 -12.62
N PRO A 141 -4.32 9.46 -11.54
CA PRO A 141 -3.84 9.11 -10.20
C PRO A 141 -3.17 7.73 -10.15
N LEU A 142 -3.80 6.70 -10.73
CA LEU A 142 -3.27 5.33 -10.67
C LEU A 142 -2.02 5.16 -11.55
N ALA A 143 -1.95 5.84 -12.69
CA ALA A 143 -0.74 5.85 -13.52
C ALA A 143 0.43 6.51 -12.78
N LEU A 144 0.19 7.65 -12.12
CA LEU A 144 1.20 8.34 -11.31
C LEU A 144 1.59 7.50 -10.09
N GLY A 145 0.65 6.78 -9.47
CA GLY A 145 0.93 5.86 -8.37
C GLY A 145 1.89 4.73 -8.77
N VAL A 146 1.65 4.08 -9.92
CA VAL A 146 2.52 3.01 -10.45
C VAL A 146 3.88 3.56 -10.89
N LEU A 147 3.93 4.75 -11.47
CA LEU A 147 5.20 5.41 -11.80
C LEU A 147 5.97 5.78 -10.53
N ALA A 148 5.30 6.27 -9.49
CA ALA A 148 5.93 6.52 -8.20
C ALA A 148 6.48 5.21 -7.62
N GLU A 149 5.70 4.12 -7.64
CA GLU A 149 6.16 2.78 -7.22
C GLU A 149 7.44 2.32 -7.92
N ALA A 150 7.55 2.62 -9.22
CA ALA A 150 8.74 2.26 -9.99
C ALA A 150 9.99 2.95 -9.44
N TYR A 151 9.89 4.20 -8.97
CA TYR A 151 11.03 5.04 -8.57
C TYR A 151 11.17 5.25 -7.05
N THR A 152 10.25 4.75 -6.23
CA THR A 152 10.32 4.85 -4.76
C THR A 152 10.54 3.47 -4.13
N GLU A 153 11.60 3.30 -3.33
CA GLU A 153 11.96 1.99 -2.77
C GLU A 153 11.68 1.83 -1.26
N GLN A 154 11.75 2.91 -0.46
CA GLN A 154 11.79 2.82 1.02
C GLN A 154 10.47 3.15 1.72
N ILE A 155 9.51 3.79 1.05
CA ILE A 155 8.24 4.26 1.65
C ILE A 155 7.07 4.12 0.67
N ASP A 156 7.20 3.27 -0.35
CA ASP A 156 6.19 3.03 -1.39
C ASP A 156 4.82 2.65 -0.79
N ASN A 157 4.80 1.72 0.17
CA ASN A 157 3.60 1.23 0.85
C ASN A 157 2.81 2.29 1.64
N LEU A 158 3.39 3.47 1.91
CA LEU A 158 2.71 4.57 2.58
C LEU A 158 2.54 5.78 1.65
N ALA A 159 3.57 6.12 0.88
CA ALA A 159 3.58 7.28 0.02
C ALA A 159 2.64 7.14 -1.18
N ILE A 160 2.57 5.96 -1.81
CA ILE A 160 1.74 5.76 -3.00
C ILE A 160 0.25 5.85 -2.70
N PRO A 161 -0.31 5.18 -1.66
CA PRO A 161 -1.70 5.35 -1.28
C PRO A 161 -2.09 6.80 -1.04
N LEU A 162 -1.20 7.56 -0.39
CA LEU A 162 -1.43 8.97 -0.06
C LEU A 162 -1.33 9.86 -1.30
N LEU A 163 -0.38 9.59 -2.19
CA LEU A 163 -0.28 10.25 -3.49
C LEU A 163 -1.57 10.04 -4.30
N VAL A 164 -1.98 8.78 -4.50
CA VAL A 164 -3.21 8.44 -5.22
C VAL A 164 -4.44 9.05 -4.55
N MET A 165 -4.50 9.02 -3.21
CA MET A 165 -5.57 9.68 -2.43
C MET A 165 -5.66 11.17 -2.74
N SER A 166 -4.53 11.89 -2.74
CA SER A 166 -4.49 13.34 -2.98
C SER A 166 -4.85 13.74 -4.41
N LEU A 167 -4.70 12.82 -5.37
CA LEU A 167 -4.97 13.08 -6.79
C LEU A 167 -6.39 12.66 -7.21
N LEU A 168 -7.04 11.77 -6.44
CA LEU A 168 -8.42 11.37 -6.69
C LEU A 168 -9.40 12.53 -6.37
N PRO A 169 -10.41 12.77 -7.22
CA PRO A 169 -11.39 13.83 -6.98
C PRO A 169 -12.27 13.51 -5.78
N SER A 170 -12.70 14.53 -5.06
CA SER A 170 -13.58 14.45 -3.89
C SER A 170 -15.07 14.29 -4.25
N SER A 171 -15.41 14.23 -5.54
CA SER A 171 -16.78 14.29 -6.06
C SER A 171 -16.91 13.50 -7.36
#